data_AF-A0A2A4YTA5-F1
#
_entry.id   AF-A0A2A4YTA5-F1
#
_cell.length_a   1.000
_cell.length_b   1.000
_cell.length_c   1.000
_cell.angle_alpha   90.00
_cell.angle_beta   90.00
_cell.angle_gamma   90.00
#
_symmetry.space_group_name_H-M   'P 1'
#
loop_
_entity.id
_entity.type
_entity.pdbx_description
1 polymer ?
#
loop_
_entity_poly.entity_id
_entity_poly.type
_entity_poly.pdbx_seq_one_letter_code
_entity_poly.pdbx_strand_id
1 'polypeptide(L)'
;MKIIKNTFPVILCIIIITTFNSCSKSVDFCVKLDASQYSVNDTIYADASCSKNGDEYLWEPQAGLLMIGNGTNTTESFLIQHLTGSLSRTIKLTISNSKSSRTQTKSVNVF
;
A
#
# COMPACT_ATOMS: atom_id res chain seq x y z
N MET A 1 -12.54 10.84 72.00
CA MET A 1 -12.14 9.79 71.04
C MET A 1 -13.39 9.23 70.37
N LYS A 2 -13.75 9.73 69.17
CA LYS A 2 -14.54 9.02 68.14
C LYS A 2 -14.80 9.92 66.93
N ILE A 3 -14.14 9.52 65.84
CA ILE A 3 -14.55 9.48 64.44
C ILE A 3 -14.79 10.82 63.73
N ILE A 4 -13.73 11.24 63.04
CA ILE A 4 -13.69 12.25 61.99
C ILE A 4 -14.49 11.72 60.77
N LYS A 5 -15.33 12.59 60.23
CA LYS A 5 -16.06 12.43 58.96
C LYS A 5 -15.06 12.30 57.82
N ASN A 6 -15.20 11.28 56.98
CA ASN A 6 -14.49 11.24 55.70
C ASN A 6 -15.41 10.72 54.61
N THR A 7 -16.19 11.65 54.06
CA THR A 7 -16.78 11.56 52.72
C THR A 7 -15.65 11.50 51.70
N PHE A 8 -15.37 10.31 51.18
CA PHE A 8 -14.59 10.16 49.96
C PHE A 8 -15.55 9.86 48.80
N PRO A 9 -15.61 10.71 47.76
CA PRO A 9 -16.49 10.48 46.64
C PRO A 9 -15.96 9.32 45.80
N VAL A 10 -16.92 8.51 45.37
CA VAL A 10 -16.86 7.51 44.31
C VAL A 10 -16.26 8.15 43.05
N ILE A 11 -14.95 8.03 42.85
CA ILE A 11 -14.31 8.31 41.56
C ILE A 11 -14.13 6.96 40.87
N LEU A 12 -15.25 6.57 40.28
CA LEU A 12 -15.38 5.56 39.26
C LEU A 12 -14.48 5.98 38.08
N CYS A 13 -13.23 5.53 38.05
CA CYS A 13 -12.41 5.54 36.84
C CYS A 13 -13.03 4.54 35.85
N ILE A 14 -14.10 4.95 35.16
CA ILE A 14 -14.56 4.34 33.93
C ILE A 14 -13.43 4.57 32.92
N ILE A 15 -12.53 3.59 32.82
CA ILE A 15 -11.68 3.46 31.64
C ILE A 15 -12.64 3.11 30.52
N ILE A 16 -13.15 4.14 29.83
CA ILE A 16 -13.83 3.99 28.56
C ILE A 16 -12.75 3.51 27.60
N ILE A 17 -12.58 2.20 27.51
CA ILE A 17 -11.96 1.57 26.35
C ILE A 17 -12.96 1.79 25.23
N THR A 18 -12.93 2.97 24.59
CA THR A 18 -13.52 3.12 23.27
C THR A 18 -12.69 2.23 22.37
N THR A 19 -13.13 0.98 22.22
CA THR A 19 -12.75 0.19 21.07
C THR A 19 -13.22 1.02 19.88
N PHE A 20 -12.28 1.74 19.28
CA PHE A 20 -12.46 2.28 17.94
C PHE A 20 -12.71 1.06 17.07
N ASN A 21 -13.98 0.72 16.91
CA ASN A 21 -14.48 -0.17 15.88
C ASN A 21 -14.28 0.59 14.56
N SER A 22 -13.02 0.81 14.20
CA SER A 22 -12.63 1.26 12.89
C SER A 22 -12.93 0.06 12.01
N CYS A 23 -14.14 0.06 11.44
CA CYS A 23 -14.54 -0.93 10.47
C CYS A 23 -13.73 -0.64 9.20
N SER A 24 -12.43 -0.94 9.23
CA SER A 24 -11.56 -0.84 8.07
C SER A 24 -12.20 -1.72 7.00
N LYS A 25 -12.46 -1.14 5.83
CA LYS A 25 -12.95 -1.91 4.68
C LYS A 25 -11.77 -2.69 4.13
N SER A 26 -12.06 -3.82 3.49
CA SER A 26 -11.00 -4.53 2.75
C SER A 26 -10.44 -3.62 1.65
N VAL A 27 -9.17 -3.85 1.29
CA VAL A 27 -8.49 -3.13 0.22
C VAL A 27 -9.31 -3.24 -1.07
N ASP A 28 -9.62 -2.09 -1.66
CA ASP A 28 -10.16 -1.99 -3.02
C ASP A 28 -9.00 -1.65 -3.94
N PHE A 29 -8.58 -2.63 -4.75
CA PHE A 29 -7.30 -2.58 -5.46
C PHE A 29 -7.49 -2.01 -6.87
N CYS A 30 -6.71 -1.00 -7.21
CA CYS A 30 -6.66 -0.41 -8.54
C CYS A 30 -5.23 0.07 -8.85
N VAL A 31 -4.78 -0.17 -10.08
CA VAL A 31 -3.49 0.33 -10.55
C VAL A 31 -3.55 0.61 -12.05
N LYS A 32 -2.95 1.72 -12.46
CA LYS A 32 -2.85 2.20 -13.83
C LYS A 32 -1.38 2.31 -14.22
N LEU A 33 -1.11 2.00 -15.49
CA LEU A 33 0.15 2.35 -16.14
C LEU A 33 -0.14 3.49 -17.11
N ASP A 34 0.84 4.34 -17.34
CA ASP A 34 0.73 5.51 -18.22
C ASP A 34 0.62 5.14 -19.71
N ALA A 35 1.10 3.96 -20.10
CA ALA A 35 0.99 3.42 -21.45
C ALA A 35 0.73 1.90 -21.42
N SER A 36 0.37 1.34 -22.59
CA SER A 36 0.15 -0.10 -22.78
C SER A 36 1.37 -0.83 -23.36
N GLN A 37 2.33 -0.06 -23.87
CA GLN A 37 3.52 -0.53 -24.59
C GLN A 37 4.65 0.46 -24.36
N TYR A 38 5.88 -0.06 -24.31
CA TYR A 38 7.07 0.73 -24.04
C TYR A 38 8.26 0.23 -24.86
N SER A 39 9.30 1.05 -24.97
CA SER A 39 10.60 0.70 -25.52
C SER A 39 11.67 0.62 -24.44
N VAL A 40 12.82 0.02 -24.78
CA VAL A 40 13.99 0.03 -23.88
C VAL A 40 14.43 1.48 -23.64
N ASN A 41 14.76 1.79 -22.38
CA ASN A 41 15.06 3.12 -21.84
C ASN A 41 13.85 4.04 -21.62
N ASP A 42 12.62 3.60 -21.91
CA ASP A 42 11.43 4.31 -21.47
C ASP A 42 11.29 4.22 -19.94
N THR A 43 10.59 5.21 -19.38
CA THR A 43 10.18 5.20 -17.97
C THR A 43 8.68 4.93 -17.89
N ILE A 44 8.32 3.89 -17.15
CA ILE A 44 6.94 3.54 -16.81
C ILE A 44 6.54 4.36 -15.60
N TYR A 45 5.38 5.00 -15.64
CA TYR A 45 4.75 5.62 -14.48
C TYR A 45 3.56 4.78 -14.04
N ALA A 46 3.69 4.15 -12.87
CA ALA A 46 2.64 3.31 -12.29
C ALA A 46 1.93 4.07 -11.16
N ASP A 47 0.61 4.11 -11.22
CA ASP A 47 -0.23 4.87 -10.29
C ASP A 47 -1.30 3.97 -9.67
N ALA A 48 -1.21 3.79 -8.35
CA ALA A 48 -2.17 3.06 -7.54
C ALA A 48 -3.07 3.98 -6.70
N SER A 49 -3.05 5.30 -6.91
CA SER A 49 -3.87 6.29 -6.19
C SER A 49 -5.39 6.07 -6.34
N CYS A 50 -5.81 5.32 -7.37
CA CYS A 50 -7.20 4.89 -7.53
C CYS A 50 -7.63 3.77 -6.58
N SER A 51 -6.69 3.14 -5.86
CA SER A 51 -6.99 2.17 -4.81
C SER A 51 -7.63 2.85 -3.59
N LYS A 52 -8.44 2.10 -2.84
CA LYS A 52 -9.08 2.58 -1.60
C LYS A 52 -8.80 1.63 -0.45
N ASN A 53 -8.77 2.21 0.76
CA ASN A 53 -8.52 1.50 2.01
C ASN A 53 -7.14 0.80 2.05
N GLY A 54 -6.15 1.29 1.32
CA GLY A 54 -4.76 0.81 1.39
C GLY A 54 -3.90 1.78 2.19
N ASP A 55 -3.19 1.26 3.19
CA ASP A 55 -2.29 2.03 4.06
C ASP A 55 -0.82 1.87 3.62
N GLU A 56 -0.46 0.69 3.13
CA GLU A 56 0.90 0.33 2.73
C GLU A 56 0.93 -0.16 1.28
N TYR A 57 2.02 0.15 0.58
CA TYR A 57 2.28 -0.23 -0.80
C TYR A 57 3.63 -0.95 -0.87
N LEU A 58 3.70 -1.99 -1.69
CA LEU A 58 4.95 -2.70 -1.99
C LEU A 58 4.99 -3.03 -3.48
N TRP A 59 5.88 -2.34 -4.17
CA TRP A 59 6.16 -2.55 -5.58
C TRP A 59 7.36 -3.47 -5.77
N GLU A 60 7.23 -4.46 -6.63
CA GLU A 60 8.26 -5.47 -6.90
C GLU A 60 8.40 -5.63 -8.42
N PRO A 61 9.38 -4.94 -9.05
CA PRO A 61 9.65 -5.09 -10.47
C PRO A 61 10.32 -6.44 -10.77
N GLN A 62 9.94 -7.04 -11.89
CA GLN A 62 10.69 -8.16 -12.46
C GLN A 62 12.05 -7.67 -13.03
N ALA A 63 13.00 -8.59 -13.19
CA ALA A 63 14.23 -8.35 -13.94
C ALA A 63 13.97 -7.62 -15.27
N GLY A 64 14.85 -6.69 -15.61
CA GLY A 64 14.71 -5.81 -16.78
C GLY A 64 13.89 -4.54 -16.50
N LEU A 65 13.39 -4.34 -15.28
CA LEU A 65 12.86 -3.07 -14.80
C LEU A 65 13.68 -2.60 -13.59
N LEU A 66 14.19 -1.39 -13.65
CA LEU A 66 14.87 -0.74 -12.53
C LEU A 66 13.90 0.24 -11.87
N MET A 67 13.58 0.03 -10.59
CA MET A 67 12.77 0.99 -9.82
C MET A 67 13.57 2.26 -9.57
N ILE A 68 12.94 3.42 -9.82
CA ILE A 68 13.53 4.75 -9.60
C ILE A 68 13.19 5.28 -8.19
N GLY A 69 12.05 4.87 -7.61
CA GLY A 69 11.68 5.21 -6.24
C GLY A 69 12.03 4.13 -5.21
N ASN A 70 11.34 4.15 -4.07
CA ASN A 70 11.63 3.26 -2.92
C ASN A 70 10.66 2.07 -2.83
N GLY A 71 9.64 2.02 -3.69
CA GLY A 71 8.72 0.90 -3.80
C GLY A 71 7.62 0.90 -2.75
N THR A 72 7.46 1.98 -1.98
CA THR A 72 6.47 2.07 -0.91
C THR A 72 5.48 3.21 -1.07
N ASN A 73 5.57 3.97 -2.17
CA ASN A 73 4.63 5.06 -2.46
C ASN A 73 3.41 4.56 -3.24
N THR A 74 2.36 5.37 -3.26
CA THR A 74 1.16 5.15 -4.09
C THR A 74 1.47 5.21 -5.59
N THR A 75 2.48 5.99 -5.97
CA THR A 75 2.96 6.14 -7.34
C THR A 75 4.44 5.79 -7.40
N GLU A 76 4.84 5.01 -8.38
CA GLU A 76 6.24 4.62 -8.58
C GLU A 76 6.63 4.72 -10.05
N SER A 77 7.94 4.75 -10.30
CA SER A 77 8.50 4.83 -11.65
C SER A 77 9.54 3.74 -11.87
N PHE A 78 9.56 3.19 -13.08
CA PHE A 78 10.43 2.10 -13.45
C PHE A 78 11.12 2.38 -14.79
N LEU A 79 12.44 2.37 -14.81
CA LEU A 79 13.23 2.44 -16.04
C LEU A 79 13.31 1.06 -16.68
N ILE A 80 12.99 0.97 -17.97
CA ILE A 80 13.10 -0.27 -18.73
C ILE A 80 14.55 -0.49 -19.15
N GLN A 81 15.15 -1.55 -18.65
CA GLN A 81 16.50 -1.97 -19.01
C GLN A 81 16.47 -3.00 -20.13
N HIS A 82 17.56 -3.05 -20.90
CA HIS A 82 17.73 -4.11 -21.89
C HIS A 82 17.72 -5.48 -21.21
N LEU A 83 16.89 -6.39 -21.72
CA LEU A 83 16.80 -7.77 -21.25
C LEU A 83 16.63 -8.66 -22.48
N THR A 84 17.57 -9.57 -22.68
CA THR A 84 17.53 -10.50 -23.81
C THR A 84 16.49 -11.60 -23.55
N GLY A 85 15.79 -12.02 -24.61
CA GLY A 85 14.88 -13.17 -24.55
C GLY A 85 13.50 -12.93 -23.93
N SER A 86 13.13 -11.68 -23.57
CA SER A 86 11.76 -11.38 -23.15
C SER A 86 11.26 -10.01 -23.64
N LEU A 87 10.13 -10.04 -24.36
CA LEU A 87 9.37 -8.86 -24.77
C LEU A 87 8.29 -8.46 -23.74
N SER A 88 8.19 -9.17 -22.62
CA SER A 88 7.27 -8.83 -21.53
C SER A 88 7.98 -8.85 -20.19
N ARG A 89 7.69 -7.86 -19.36
CA ARG A 89 8.15 -7.74 -17.97
C ARG A 89 6.91 -7.62 -17.10
N THR A 90 7.07 -7.83 -15.81
CA THR A 90 5.95 -7.67 -14.87
C THR A 90 6.32 -6.76 -13.72
N ILE A 91 5.31 -6.04 -13.23
CA ILE A 91 5.37 -5.26 -12.00
C ILE A 91 4.34 -5.89 -11.07
N LYS A 92 4.79 -6.42 -9.94
CA LYS A 92 3.89 -6.88 -8.87
C LYS A 92 3.69 -5.73 -7.89
N LEU A 93 2.44 -5.47 -7.54
CA LEU A 93 2.04 -4.51 -6.52
C LEU A 93 1.23 -5.24 -5.45
N THR A 94 1.64 -5.07 -4.20
CA THR A 94 0.86 -5.45 -3.02
C THR A 94 0.40 -4.20 -2.29
N ILE A 95 -0.89 -4.14 -1.95
CA ILE A 95 -1.48 -3.08 -1.13
C ILE A 95 -2.10 -3.72 0.09
N SER A 96 -1.76 -3.22 1.28
CA SER A 96 -2.23 -3.74 2.55
C SER A 96 -2.80 -2.68 3.47
N ASN A 97 -3.67 -3.13 4.37
CA ASN A 97 -4.08 -2.41 5.57
C ASN A 97 -4.15 -3.42 6.73
N SER A 98 -4.52 -2.94 7.92
CA SER A 98 -4.67 -3.78 9.13
C SER A 98 -5.62 -4.98 9.00
N LYS A 99 -6.48 -5.02 7.98
CA LYS A 99 -7.52 -6.05 7.81
C LYS A 99 -7.28 -7.00 6.64
N SER A 100 -6.66 -6.51 5.57
CA SER A 100 -6.53 -7.26 4.33
C SER A 100 -5.31 -6.82 3.55
N SER A 101 -4.80 -7.74 2.74
CA SER A 101 -3.76 -7.49 1.76
C SER A 101 -4.22 -8.03 0.41
N ARG A 102 -3.91 -7.30 -0.66
CA ARG A 102 -4.18 -7.70 -2.04
C ARG A 102 -2.97 -7.47 -2.91
N THR A 103 -2.71 -8.42 -3.79
CA THR A 103 -1.60 -8.36 -4.74
C THR A 103 -2.13 -8.50 -6.16
N GLN A 104 -1.62 -7.69 -7.08
CA GLN A 104 -1.78 -7.90 -8.51
C GLN A 104 -0.45 -7.78 -9.24
N THR A 105 -0.35 -8.48 -10.37
CA THR A 105 0.76 -8.38 -11.31
C THR A 105 0.28 -7.70 -12.58
N LYS A 106 1.00 -6.67 -13.02
CA LYS A 106 0.77 -5.98 -14.29
C LYS A 106 1.86 -6.35 -15.28
N SER A 107 1.46 -6.79 -16.46
CA SER A 107 2.37 -7.02 -17.58
C SER A 107 2.70 -5.71 -18.28
N VAL A 108 3.97 -5.56 -18.62
CA VAL A 108 4.56 -4.45 -19.36
C VAL A 108 5.12 -5.04 -20.64
N ASN A 109 4.55 -4.65 -21.78
CA ASN A 109 5.02 -5.11 -23.09
C ASN A 109 6.10 -4.15 -23.59
N VAL A 110 7.22 -4.73 -24.03
CA VAL A 110 8.41 -3.99 -24.48
C VAL A 110 8.78 -4.42 -25.89
N PHE A 111 8.99 -3.42 -26.75
CA PHE A 111 9.29 -3.59 -28.18
C PHE A 111 10.67 -3.02 -28.52
#